data_AF-A0A537Y224-F1
#
_entry.id   AF-A0A537Y224-F1
#
_cell.length_a   1.000
_cell.length_b   1.000
_cell.length_c   1.000
_cell.angle_alpha   90.00
_cell.angle_beta   90.00
_cell.angle_gamma   90.00
#
_symmetry.space_group_name_H-M   'P 1'
#
loop_
_entity.id
_entity.type
_entity.pdbx_description
1 polymer ?
#
loop_
_entity_poly.entity_id
_entity_poly.type
_entity_poly.pdbx_seq_one_letter_code
_entity_poly.pdbx_strand_id
1 'polypeptide(L)'
;MHRPAIDYPPTKIHVFRAESFPLGRLEVNQEQSERFWITDPERTVAGVFRLRHAVGEQLALGALRRYLQAAPKTAQLMDTARQLRVSTPLGAALRVLQG
;
A
#
# COMPACT_ATOMS: atom_id res chain seq x y z
N MET A 1 11.09 18.85 14.02
CA MET A 1 11.37 17.97 12.86
C MET A 1 11.24 18.79 11.60
N HIS A 2 12.31 18.92 10.81
CA HIS A 2 12.24 19.53 9.48
C HIS A 2 11.77 18.44 8.51
N ARG A 3 10.63 18.65 7.85
CA ARG A 3 10.09 17.72 6.86
C ARG A 3 10.62 18.16 5.48
N PRO A 4 11.14 17.25 4.65
CA PRO A 4 11.60 17.63 3.32
C PRO A 4 10.47 18.34 2.55
N ALA A 5 10.81 19.43 1.88
CA ALA A 5 9.93 20.15 0.96
C ALA A 5 10.54 20.02 -0.44
N ILE A 6 9.73 19.52 -1.38
CA ILE A 6 10.12 19.38 -2.79
C ILE A 6 9.17 20.29 -3.57
N ASP A 7 9.71 21.42 -4.02
CA ASP A 7 8.94 22.44 -4.71
C ASP A 7 8.64 22.05 -6.16
N TYR A 8 9.57 21.38 -6.83
CA TYR A 8 9.40 20.88 -8.19
C TYR A 8 10.07 19.52 -8.42
N PRO A 9 9.37 18.55 -9.05
CA PRO A 9 7.96 18.60 -9.44
C PRO A 9 7.03 18.53 -8.21
N PRO A 10 5.74 18.93 -8.34
CA PRO A 10 4.79 18.87 -7.22
C PRO A 10 4.76 17.49 -6.56
N THR A 11 5.23 17.41 -5.30
CA THR A 11 5.46 16.13 -4.62
C THR A 11 4.80 16.10 -3.25
N LYS A 12 3.99 15.06 -3.00
CA LYS A 12 3.44 14.79 -1.67
C LYS A 12 4.28 13.75 -0.95
N ILE A 13 4.86 14.14 0.20
CA ILE A 13 5.70 13.26 1.00
C ILE A 13 4.88 12.60 2.11
N HIS A 14 5.06 11.30 2.28
CA HIS A 14 4.55 10.54 3.41
C HIS A 14 5.71 9.87 4.14
N VAL A 15 5.87 10.15 5.43
CA VAL A 15 6.96 9.62 6.25
C VAL A 15 6.45 8.42 7.04
N PHE A 16 7.17 7.30 6.94
CA PHE A 16 6.87 6.07 7.67
C PHE A 16 8.10 5.61 8.45
N ARG A 17 7.89 4.73 9.43
CA ARG A 17 9.02 4.11 10.13
C ARG A 17 9.81 3.21 9.19
N ALA A 18 11.14 3.24 9.32
CA ALA A 18 12.07 2.55 8.42
C ALA A 18 11.78 1.04 8.33
N GLU A 19 11.31 0.44 9.42
CA GLU A 19 11.04 -1.01 9.50
C GLU A 19 9.84 -1.43 8.64
N SER A 20 9.03 -0.49 8.14
CA SER A 20 7.88 -0.78 7.28
C SER A 20 8.21 -0.83 5.78
N PHE A 21 9.44 -0.44 5.39
CA PHE A 21 9.87 -0.41 3.98
C PHE A 21 10.25 -1.77 3.40
N PRO A 22 10.86 -2.71 4.16
CA PRO A 22 11.14 -4.05 3.62
C PRO A 22 9.88 -4.88 3.33
N LEU A 23 8.77 -4.59 4.01
CA LEU A 23 7.52 -5.33 3.86
C LEU A 23 7.00 -5.21 2.41
N GLY A 24 6.83 -6.35 1.73
CA GLY A 24 6.31 -6.42 0.36
C GLY A 24 7.19 -5.73 -0.68
N ARG A 25 8.47 -5.49 -0.39
CA ARG A 25 9.40 -4.86 -1.33
C ARG A 25 9.75 -5.83 -2.44
N LEU A 26 9.55 -5.40 -3.69
CA LEU A 26 9.97 -6.12 -4.88
C LEU A 26 11.04 -5.31 -5.61
N GLU A 27 12.13 -5.95 -6.00
CA GLU A 27 13.18 -5.35 -6.82
C GLU A 27 12.78 -5.43 -8.29
N VAL A 28 12.83 -4.29 -8.99
CA VAL A 28 12.63 -4.22 -10.43
C VAL A 28 13.99 -4.02 -11.07
N ASN A 29 14.44 -5.05 -11.78
CA ASN A 29 15.65 -5.02 -12.58
C ASN A 29 15.24 -4.95 -14.05
N GLN A 30 15.52 -3.82 -14.69
CA GLN A 30 15.45 -3.70 -16.14
C GLN A 30 16.87 -3.61 -16.68
N GLU A 31 17.20 -4.42 -17.69
CA GLU A 31 18.57 -4.62 -18.18
C GLU A 31 19.29 -3.32 -18.57
N GLN A 32 18.54 -2.26 -18.91
CA GLN A 32 19.05 -0.95 -19.33
C GLN A 32 18.62 0.21 -18.43
N SER A 33 18.04 -0.05 -17.25
CA SER A 33 17.59 1.02 -16.34
C SER A 33 18.16 0.87 -14.94
N GLU A 34 18.15 1.98 -14.21
CA GLU A 34 18.52 1.99 -12.82
C GLU A 34 17.59 1.07 -12.02
N ARG A 35 18.17 0.35 -11.06
CA ARG A 35 17.42 -0.51 -10.17
C ARG A 35 16.53 0.32 -9.25
N PHE A 36 15.26 -0.04 -9.19
CA PHE A 36 14.32 0.56 -8.25
C PHE A 36 13.46 -0.51 -7.59
N TRP A 37 12.75 -0.10 -6.54
CA TRP A 37 11.87 -0.99 -5.80
C TRP A 37 10.42 -0.57 -5.96
N ILE A 38 9.57 -1.57 -6.14
CA ILE A 38 8.12 -1.43 -6.06
C ILE A 38 7.61 -2.21 -4.86
N THR A 39 6.30 -2.13 -4.68
CA THR A 39 5.59 -2.81 -3.62
C THR A 39 4.72 -3.90 -4.22
N ASP A 40 4.62 -5.06 -3.58
CA ASP A 40 3.71 -6.12 -3.98
C ASP A 40 2.22 -5.69 -3.86
N PRO A 41 1.28 -6.45 -4.44
CA PRO A 41 -0.13 -6.08 -4.38
C PRO A 41 -0.68 -5.97 -2.95
N GLU A 42 -0.30 -6.88 -2.04
CA GLU A 42 -0.76 -6.90 -0.66
C GLU A 42 -0.38 -5.63 0.10
N ARG A 43 0.90 -5.25 0.02
CA ARG A 43 1.46 -4.06 0.65
C ARG A 43 0.99 -2.79 -0.03
N THR A 44 0.69 -2.83 -1.33
CA THR A 44 0.05 -1.73 -2.05
C THR A 44 -1.34 -1.47 -1.48
N VAL A 45 -2.22 -2.48 -1.44
CA VAL A 45 -3.60 -2.33 -0.91
C VAL A 45 -3.59 -1.89 0.55
N ALA A 46 -2.79 -2.54 1.40
CA ALA A 46 -2.67 -2.15 2.80
C ALA A 46 -2.10 -0.72 2.96
N GLY A 47 -1.19 -0.32 2.08
CA GLY A 47 -0.66 1.04 2.01
C GLY A 47 -1.73 2.09 1.67
N VAL A 48 -2.59 1.81 0.69
CA VAL A 48 -3.72 2.70 0.35
C VAL A 48 -4.69 2.80 1.52
N PHE A 49 -5.01 1.70 2.22
CA PHE A 49 -5.82 1.74 3.44
C PHE A 49 -5.19 2.57 4.56
N ARG A 50 -3.85 2.50 4.72
CA ARG A 50 -3.11 3.32 5.68
C ARG A 50 -3.20 4.80 5.35
N LEU A 51 -3.20 5.14 4.07
CA LEU A 51 -3.26 6.50 3.56
C LEU A 51 -4.67 6.96 3.17
N ARG A 52 -5.73 6.20 3.46
CA ARG A 52 -7.10 6.49 3.00
C ARG A 52 -7.62 7.88 3.42
N HIS A 53 -7.14 8.41 4.55
CA HIS A 53 -7.44 9.77 5.01
C HIS A 53 -6.83 10.87 4.10
N ALA A 54 -5.76 10.55 3.37
CA ALA A 54 -5.06 11.45 2.46
C ALA A 54 -5.41 11.24 0.98
N VAL A 55 -5.71 10.00 0.58
CA VAL A 55 -6.00 9.64 -0.82
C VAL A 55 -7.49 9.41 -1.10
N GLY A 56 -8.32 9.34 -0.06
CA GLY A 56 -9.77 9.13 -0.14
C GLY A 56 -10.20 7.68 0.07
N GLU A 57 -11.35 7.51 0.73
CA GLU A 57 -11.92 6.19 1.05
C GLU A 57 -12.28 5.39 -0.22
N GLN A 58 -12.82 6.06 -1.25
CA GLN A 58 -13.22 5.42 -2.50
C GLN A 58 -12.02 4.79 -3.24
N LEU A 59 -10.85 5.42 -3.18
CA LEU A 59 -9.64 4.85 -3.77
C LEU A 59 -9.19 3.60 -3.03
N ALA A 60 -9.26 3.59 -1.69
CA ALA A 60 -8.94 2.41 -0.88
C ALA A 60 -9.87 1.23 -1.21
N LEU A 61 -11.18 1.48 -1.29
CA LEU A 61 -12.15 0.45 -1.67
C LEU A 61 -11.94 -0.02 -3.12
N GLY A 62 -11.66 0.89 -4.05
CA GLY A 62 -11.35 0.56 -5.44
C GLY A 62 -10.10 -0.31 -5.60
N ALA A 63 -9.04 0.01 -4.85
CA ALA A 63 -7.81 -0.80 -4.82
C ALA A 63 -8.08 -2.22 -4.31
N LEU A 64 -8.88 -2.36 -3.23
CA LEU A 64 -9.26 -3.67 -2.71
C LEU A 64 -10.13 -4.46 -3.70
N ARG A 65 -11.14 -3.83 -4.32
CA ARG A 65 -11.96 -4.48 -5.36
C ARG A 65 -11.10 -5.00 -6.51
N ARG A 66 -10.17 -4.17 -7.01
CA ARG A 66 -9.25 -4.57 -8.09
C ARG A 66 -8.36 -5.74 -7.67
N TYR A 67 -7.84 -5.72 -6.44
CA TYR A 67 -7.03 -6.81 -5.90
C TYR A 67 -7.82 -8.12 -5.82
N LEU A 68 -9.08 -8.07 -5.38
CA LEU A 68 -9.95 -9.23 -5.25
C LEU A 68 -10.35 -9.86 -6.60
N GLN A 69 -10.32 -9.11 -7.70
CA GLN A 69 -10.60 -9.61 -9.05
C GLN A 69 -9.46 -10.41 -9.68
N ALA A 70 -8.26 -10.37 -9.10
CA ALA A 70 -7.10 -11.12 -9.59
C ALA A 70 -7.03 -12.51 -8.95
N ALA A 71 -5.83 -12.99 -8.60
CA ALA A 71 -5.62 -14.16 -7.75
C ALA A 71 -5.24 -13.71 -6.32
N PRO A 72 -6.21 -13.24 -5.50
CA PRO A 72 -5.92 -12.62 -4.21
C PRO A 72 -5.35 -13.63 -3.21
N LYS A 73 -4.29 -13.24 -2.52
CA LYS A 73 -3.72 -13.96 -1.38
C LYS A 73 -4.20 -13.30 -0.08
N THR A 74 -5.50 -13.43 0.20
CA THR A 74 -6.17 -12.71 1.29
C THR A 74 -5.50 -12.90 2.67
N ALA A 75 -4.95 -14.08 2.96
CA ALA A 75 -4.16 -14.32 4.17
C ALA A 75 -2.92 -13.40 4.24
N GLN A 76 -2.14 -13.31 3.16
CA GLN A 76 -0.96 -12.45 3.05
C GLN A 76 -1.33 -10.97 3.11
N LEU A 77 -2.46 -10.58 2.52
CA LEU A 77 -3.00 -9.22 2.64
C LEU A 77 -3.30 -8.88 4.11
N MET A 78 -3.97 -9.76 4.84
CA MET A 78 -4.32 -9.52 6.23
C MET A 78 -3.10 -9.51 7.16
N ASP A 79 -2.08 -10.33 6.88
CA ASP A 79 -0.81 -10.31 7.61
C ASP A 79 -0.06 -9.00 7.40
N THR A 80 0.03 -8.54 6.15
CA THR A 80 0.58 -7.24 5.80
C THR A 80 -0.21 -6.10 6.45
N ALA A 81 -1.54 -6.17 6.44
CA ALA A 81 -2.42 -5.18 7.07
C ALA A 81 -2.20 -5.09 8.59
N ARG A 82 -1.96 -6.22 9.26
CA ARG A 82 -1.63 -6.26 10.70
C ARG A 82 -0.31 -5.56 10.98
N GLN A 83 0.73 -5.86 10.20
CA GLN A 83 2.05 -5.21 10.34
C GLN A 83 1.98 -3.69 10.11
N LEU A 84 1.10 -3.25 9.21
CA LEU A 84 0.86 -1.82 8.96
C LEU A 84 -0.19 -1.17 9.87
N ARG A 85 -0.78 -1.91 10.81
CA ARG A 85 -1.82 -1.44 11.74
C ARG A 85 -3.09 -0.92 11.05
N VAL A 86 -3.49 -1.59 9.97
CA VAL A 86 -4.70 -1.28 9.19
C VAL A 86 -5.63 -2.49 9.01
N SER A 87 -5.41 -3.56 9.78
CA SER A 87 -6.21 -4.79 9.72
C SER A 87 -7.70 -4.54 10.00
N THR A 88 -8.05 -3.66 10.92
CA THR A 88 -9.46 -3.36 11.26
C THR A 88 -10.24 -2.75 10.10
N PRO A 89 -9.86 -1.59 9.52
CA PRO A 89 -10.59 -1.01 8.40
C PRO A 89 -10.54 -1.89 7.14
N LEU A 90 -9.39 -2.54 6.88
CA LEU A 90 -9.26 -3.41 5.72
C LEU A 90 -10.12 -4.67 5.85
N GLY A 91 -10.11 -5.33 7.02
CA GLY A 91 -10.92 -6.52 7.28
C GLY A 91 -12.42 -6.24 7.30
N ALA A 92 -12.84 -5.03 7.70
CA ALA A 92 -14.23 -4.60 7.57
C ALA A 92 -14.64 -4.48 6.09
N ALA A 93 -13.84 -3.80 5.27
CA ALA A 93 -14.11 -3.67 3.84
C ALA A 93 -14.08 -5.02 3.11
N LEU A 94 -13.14 -5.89 3.47
CA LEU A 94 -13.01 -7.23 2.90
C LEU A 94 -14.26 -8.08 3.15
N ARG A 95 -14.82 -8.07 4.37
CA ARG A 95 -16.07 -8.79 4.69
C ARG A 95 -17.26 -8.30 3.87
N VAL A 96 -17.34 -7.00 3.58
CA VAL A 96 -18.42 -6.43 2.76
C VAL A 96 -18.27 -6.77 1.28
N LEU A 97 -17.05 -6.93 0.78
CA LEU A 97 -16.79 -7.21 -0.64
C LEU A 97 -16.75 -8.71 -0.97
N GLN A 98 -16.64 -9.58 0.03
CA GLN A 98 -16.64 -11.04 -0.13
C GLN A 98 -17.88 -11.74 0.44
N GLY A 99 -18.73 -11.01 1.17
CA GLY A 99 -20.07 -11.46 1.56
C GLY A 99 -21.09 -11.10 0.48
#